data_AF-R6CVU4-F1
#
_entry.id   AF-R6CVU4-F1
#
_cell.length_a   1.000
_cell.length_b   1.000
_cell.length_c   1.000
_cell.angle_alpha   90.00
_cell.angle_beta   90.00
_cell.angle_gamma   90.00
#
_symmetry.space_group_name_H-M   'P 1'
#
loop_
_entity.id
_entity.type
_entity.pdbx_description
1 polymer ?
#
loop_
_entity_poly.entity_id
_entity_poly.type
_entity_poly.pdbx_seq_one_letter_code
_entity_poly.pdbx_strand_id
1 'polypeptide(L)'
;MVVAKKTTAKPATKPAAKKTTAKPAAKKTTAKPAAKPAAKTTTELSVSGNKKIITLQKEFNKKFPYLQLCIFYSYVRQQVAKGERISQIDGEKTLASVRRAGSGGDISISGNKRIGSLEKEFDTVFGLYCQVCYTTADGHGYYTSGVNDTKTLSAFNKECELNKCKKGVYR
;
A
#
# COMPACT_ATOMS: atom_id res chain seq x y z
N MET A 1 -13.32 59.08 6.90
CA MET A 1 -12.12 59.71 6.28
C MET A 1 -11.04 59.68 7.36
N VAL A 2 -9.91 58.98 7.23
CA VAL A 2 -8.77 59.29 6.35
C VAL A 2 -8.00 58.00 5.98
N VAL A 3 -7.45 58.02 4.77
CA VAL A 3 -6.72 56.98 4.05
C VAL A 3 -5.21 56.96 4.37
N ALA A 4 -4.65 55.74 4.38
CA ALA A 4 -3.30 55.23 4.03
C ALA A 4 -2.04 56.13 3.96
N LYS A 5 -0.89 55.50 4.32
CA LYS A 5 0.47 55.54 3.70
C LYS A 5 1.49 54.89 4.68
N LYS A 6 2.60 54.20 4.35
CA LYS A 6 3.26 53.69 3.13
C LYS A 6 4.56 52.94 3.57
N THR A 7 5.03 51.96 2.77
CA THR A 7 6.43 51.60 2.39
C THR A 7 7.51 51.02 3.36
N THR A 8 7.88 49.75 3.11
CA THR A 8 9.19 49.12 2.77
C THR A 8 10.55 49.68 3.26
N ALA A 9 11.43 48.79 3.78
CA ALA A 9 12.86 48.69 3.44
C ALA A 9 13.52 47.37 3.92
N LYS A 10 14.40 46.78 3.08
CA LYS A 10 15.40 45.72 3.35
C LYS A 10 16.78 46.33 3.06
N PRO A 11 17.86 45.92 3.77
CA PRO A 11 19.00 45.31 3.06
C PRO A 11 19.67 44.14 3.82
N ALA A 12 20.48 43.37 3.08
CA ALA A 12 21.19 42.16 3.47
C ALA A 12 22.64 42.42 3.94
N THR A 13 23.29 41.46 4.63
CA THR A 13 24.68 40.96 4.38
C THR A 13 25.13 39.91 5.42
N LYS A 14 26.11 39.06 5.03
CA LYS A 14 26.65 37.81 5.63
C LYS A 14 28.18 37.98 5.84
N PRO A 15 28.87 37.32 6.81
CA PRO A 15 29.81 36.19 6.54
C PRO A 15 29.86 35.12 7.68
N ALA A 16 29.85 33.79 7.44
CA ALA A 16 30.91 32.85 7.03
C ALA A 16 32.06 32.60 8.05
N ALA A 17 32.15 31.38 8.61
CA ALA A 17 33.40 30.74 9.05
C ALA A 17 33.26 29.19 9.02
N LYS A 18 34.36 28.53 8.64
CA LYS A 18 34.53 27.14 8.17
C LYS A 18 35.75 26.55 8.88
N LYS A 19 35.73 25.26 9.29
CA LYS A 19 36.85 24.26 9.23
C LYS A 19 36.52 22.96 10.01
N THR A 20 36.44 21.78 9.37
CA THR A 20 37.46 20.66 9.23
C THR A 20 37.71 19.90 10.55
N THR A 21 37.78 18.55 10.69
CA THR A 21 38.54 17.47 9.99
C THR A 21 38.17 16.08 10.61
N ALA A 22 37.95 15.03 9.81
CA ALA A 22 38.76 13.77 9.67
C ALA A 22 38.42 12.52 10.55
N LYS A 23 38.49 11.35 9.88
CA LYS A 23 38.29 9.92 10.26
C LYS A 23 39.66 9.28 10.64
N PRO A 24 39.77 8.21 11.46
CA PRO A 24 39.96 6.81 10.96
C PRO A 24 39.39 5.70 11.93
N ALA A 25 38.74 4.63 11.45
CA ALA A 25 39.25 3.26 11.19
C ALA A 25 38.97 2.15 12.27
N ALA A 26 38.19 1.15 11.84
CA ALA A 26 38.16 -0.30 12.14
C ALA A 26 38.56 -0.93 13.51
N LYS A 27 37.65 -1.74 14.08
CA LYS A 27 38.00 -3.06 14.68
C LYS A 27 36.85 -4.08 14.55
N LYS A 28 37.28 -5.32 14.31
CA LYS A 28 36.58 -6.54 13.85
C LYS A 28 35.75 -7.26 14.94
N THR A 29 34.65 -7.87 14.46
CA THR A 29 34.09 -9.21 14.77
C THR A 29 33.81 -9.64 16.22
N THR A 30 32.52 -9.84 16.51
CA THR A 30 32.04 -11.08 17.14
C THR A 30 30.90 -11.65 16.28
N ALA A 31 31.19 -12.78 15.63
CA ALA A 31 30.23 -13.52 14.83
C ALA A 31 29.29 -14.30 15.75
N LYS A 32 28.01 -13.91 15.78
CA LYS A 32 26.92 -14.81 16.17
C LYS A 32 26.50 -15.57 14.90
N PRO A 33 26.37 -16.91 14.91
CA PRO A 33 25.96 -17.64 13.71
C PRO A 33 24.50 -17.26 13.40
N ALA A 34 24.31 -16.34 12.46
CA ALA A 34 23.01 -16.14 11.84
C ALA A 34 22.77 -17.36 10.97
N ALA A 35 21.93 -18.27 11.47
CA ALA A 35 21.37 -19.35 10.70
C ALA A 35 20.90 -18.80 9.34
N LYS A 36 21.48 -19.39 8.28
CA LYS A 36 21.04 -19.37 6.88
C LYS A 36 19.56 -18.95 6.76
N PRO A 37 19.22 -17.82 6.12
CA PRO A 37 17.85 -17.61 5.73
C PRO A 37 17.56 -18.68 4.68
N ALA A 38 16.79 -19.70 5.08
CA ALA A 38 16.11 -20.56 4.14
C ALA A 38 15.40 -19.68 3.13
N ALA A 39 15.64 -19.95 1.85
CA ALA A 39 15.04 -19.26 0.72
C ALA A 39 13.51 -19.25 0.86
N LYS A 40 12.96 -18.19 1.45
CA LYS A 40 11.57 -17.82 1.25
C LYS A 40 11.54 -17.16 -0.11
N THR A 41 11.01 -17.88 -1.07
CA THR A 41 10.66 -17.41 -2.41
C THR A 41 9.84 -16.12 -2.28
N THR A 42 10.50 -14.96 -2.26
CA THR A 42 9.86 -13.64 -2.27
C THR A 42 9.20 -13.52 -3.63
N THR A 43 7.98 -14.03 -3.74
CA THR A 43 7.25 -14.01 -5.00
C THR A 43 6.51 -12.70 -5.08
N GLU A 44 7.18 -11.75 -5.70
CA GLU A 44 6.73 -10.40 -5.95
C GLU A 44 5.72 -10.39 -7.11
N LEU A 45 4.59 -9.71 -6.93
CA LEU A 45 3.55 -9.56 -7.93
C LEU A 45 3.61 -8.13 -8.47
N SER A 46 3.95 -7.98 -9.75
CA SER A 46 3.90 -6.69 -10.42
C SER A 46 2.50 -6.38 -10.92
N VAL A 47 2.07 -5.14 -10.70
CA VAL A 47 0.77 -4.60 -11.09
C VAL A 47 1.00 -3.39 -11.98
N SER A 48 0.55 -3.49 -13.23
CA SER A 48 0.64 -2.45 -14.23
C SER A 48 -0.75 -2.05 -14.72
N GLY A 49 -0.88 -0.85 -15.29
CA GLY A 49 -2.16 -0.30 -15.74
C GLY A 49 -2.93 -1.18 -16.74
N ASN A 50 -2.23 -1.91 -17.62
CA ASN A 50 -2.88 -2.70 -18.67
C ASN A 50 -3.49 -4.02 -18.17
N LYS A 51 -3.21 -4.41 -16.92
CA LYS A 51 -3.73 -5.64 -16.33
C LYS A 51 -5.23 -5.48 -16.01
N LYS A 52 -6.02 -6.50 -16.38
CA LYS A 52 -7.43 -6.61 -15.95
C LYS A 52 -7.52 -6.79 -14.44
N ILE A 53 -8.50 -6.15 -13.82
CA ILE A 53 -8.71 -6.21 -12.37
C ILE A 53 -8.92 -7.67 -11.91
N ILE A 54 -9.76 -8.44 -12.62
CA ILE A 54 -10.00 -9.85 -12.29
C ILE A 54 -8.73 -10.70 -12.37
N THR A 55 -7.80 -10.37 -13.27
CA THR A 55 -6.53 -11.09 -13.41
C THR A 55 -5.61 -10.78 -12.23
N LEU A 56 -5.52 -9.50 -11.87
CA LEU A 56 -4.77 -9.06 -10.69
C LEU A 56 -5.31 -9.72 -9.41
N GLN A 57 -6.63 -9.74 -9.22
CA GLN A 57 -7.27 -10.36 -8.06
C GLN A 57 -6.99 -11.86 -7.98
N LYS A 58 -7.07 -12.57 -9.12
CA LYS A 58 -6.68 -13.98 -9.23
C LYS A 58 -5.23 -14.22 -8.85
N GLU A 59 -4.31 -13.40 -9.37
CA GLU A 59 -2.87 -13.52 -9.07
C GLU A 59 -2.57 -13.21 -7.59
N PHE A 60 -3.20 -12.17 -7.05
CA PHE A 60 -3.11 -11.83 -5.64
C PHE A 60 -3.61 -12.98 -4.76
N ASN A 61 -4.78 -13.54 -5.06
CA ASN A 61 -5.33 -14.66 -4.30
C ASN A 61 -4.46 -15.92 -4.43
N LYS A 62 -3.88 -16.21 -5.60
CA LYS A 62 -2.91 -17.31 -5.73
C LYS A 62 -1.71 -17.17 -4.78
N LYS A 63 -1.27 -15.93 -4.50
CA LYS A 63 -0.19 -15.64 -3.56
C LYS A 63 -0.65 -15.62 -2.12
N PHE A 64 -1.85 -15.12 -1.87
CA PHE A 64 -2.47 -15.01 -0.55
C PHE A 64 -3.85 -15.70 -0.58
N PRO A 65 -3.91 -17.03 -0.46
CA PRO A 65 -5.12 -17.81 -0.73
C PRO A 65 -6.31 -17.48 0.16
N TYR A 66 -6.08 -16.87 1.32
CA TYR A 66 -7.11 -16.48 2.28
C TYR A 66 -7.50 -15.00 2.17
N LEU A 67 -6.79 -14.24 1.34
CA LEU A 67 -6.99 -12.80 1.14
C LEU A 67 -7.49 -12.52 -0.27
N GLN A 68 -8.16 -11.39 -0.42
CA GLN A 68 -8.75 -10.90 -1.66
C GLN A 68 -8.42 -9.42 -1.77
N LEU A 69 -8.32 -8.94 -3.01
CA LEU A 69 -8.05 -7.55 -3.30
C LEU A 69 -9.34 -6.91 -3.82
N CYS A 70 -9.98 -6.08 -3.02
CA CYS A 70 -11.20 -5.39 -3.41
C CYS A 70 -10.86 -4.00 -3.95
N ILE A 71 -11.19 -3.73 -5.21
CA ILE A 71 -10.83 -2.47 -5.89
C ILE A 71 -12.11 -1.68 -6.21
N PHE A 72 -12.10 -0.41 -5.84
CA PHE A 72 -13.23 0.51 -5.95
C PHE A 72 -12.79 1.87 -6.54
N TYR A 73 -13.74 2.66 -7.03
CA TYR A 73 -13.46 4.03 -7.46
C TYR A 73 -13.15 4.93 -6.26
N SER A 74 -12.24 5.90 -6.40
CA SER A 74 -11.84 6.76 -5.27
C SER A 74 -12.99 7.51 -4.58
N TYR A 75 -14.04 7.89 -5.32
CA TYR A 75 -15.20 8.59 -4.75
C TYR A 75 -15.98 7.73 -3.73
N VAL A 76 -15.87 6.40 -3.76
CA VAL A 76 -16.62 5.54 -2.84
C VAL A 76 -16.11 5.64 -1.40
N ARG A 77 -14.92 6.21 -1.15
CA ARG A 77 -14.40 6.45 0.21
C ARG A 77 -15.40 7.25 1.06
N GLN A 78 -16.08 8.22 0.45
CA GLN A 78 -17.11 9.01 1.14
C GLN A 78 -18.35 8.18 1.48
N GLN A 79 -18.68 7.20 0.65
CA GLN A 79 -19.80 6.28 0.87
C GLN A 79 -19.49 5.33 2.04
N VAL A 80 -18.27 4.79 2.09
CA VAL A 80 -17.81 3.98 3.23
C VAL A 80 -17.87 4.76 4.54
N ALA A 81 -17.43 6.01 4.54
CA ALA A 81 -17.47 6.87 5.72
C ALA A 81 -18.91 7.14 6.23
N LYS A 82 -19.92 7.05 5.35
CA LYS A 82 -21.34 7.17 5.67
C LYS A 82 -22.02 5.85 6.01
N GLY A 83 -21.30 4.72 5.92
CA GLY A 83 -21.88 3.39 6.09
C GLY A 83 -22.72 2.90 4.91
N GLU A 84 -22.58 3.52 3.73
CA GLU A 84 -23.27 3.10 2.52
C GLU A 84 -22.66 1.83 1.92
N ARG A 85 -23.47 1.10 1.15
CA ARG A 85 -23.01 -0.09 0.42
C ARG A 85 -22.16 0.34 -0.77
N ILE A 86 -20.92 -0.13 -0.81
CA ILE A 86 -20.02 0.07 -1.95
C ILE A 86 -20.00 -1.14 -2.88
N SER A 87 -19.78 -0.89 -4.17
CA SER A 87 -19.67 -1.94 -5.20
C SER A 87 -18.28 -1.91 -5.83
N GLN A 88 -17.67 -3.09 -5.97
CA GLN A 88 -16.37 -3.22 -6.62
C GLN A 88 -16.45 -2.80 -8.09
N ILE A 89 -15.33 -2.34 -8.63
CA ILE A 89 -15.19 -2.09 -10.06
C ILE A 89 -15.34 -3.41 -10.79
N ASP A 90 -15.98 -3.36 -11.95
CA ASP A 90 -16.06 -4.50 -12.88
C ASP A 90 -14.68 -5.08 -13.18
N GLY A 91 -14.51 -6.36 -12.86
CA GLY A 91 -13.27 -7.11 -13.00
C GLY A 91 -12.76 -7.21 -14.45
N GLU A 92 -13.64 -7.06 -15.45
CA GLU A 92 -13.25 -7.08 -16.86
C GLU A 92 -12.51 -5.82 -17.31
N LYS A 93 -12.62 -4.72 -16.54
CA LYS A 93 -11.91 -3.47 -16.81
C LYS A 93 -10.43 -3.58 -16.44
N THR A 94 -9.60 -2.79 -17.11
CA THR A 94 -8.18 -2.64 -16.78
C THR A 94 -7.99 -1.50 -15.79
N LEU A 95 -6.94 -1.56 -14.97
CA LEU A 95 -6.58 -0.46 -14.05
C LEU A 95 -6.41 0.87 -14.81
N ALA A 96 -5.83 0.83 -16.02
CA ALA A 96 -5.64 1.98 -16.89
C ALA A 96 -6.94 2.68 -17.28
N SER A 97 -8.04 1.93 -17.41
CA SER A 97 -9.35 2.46 -17.81
C SER A 97 -10.14 3.08 -16.66
N VAL A 98 -9.82 2.71 -15.41
CA VAL A 98 -10.59 3.15 -14.23
C VAL A 98 -9.80 4.05 -13.29
N ARG A 99 -8.48 4.16 -13.47
CA ARG A 99 -7.60 5.05 -12.71
C ARG A 99 -8.01 6.52 -12.86
N ARG A 100 -7.62 7.34 -11.89
CA ARG A 100 -7.80 8.81 -11.98
C ARG A 100 -6.97 9.38 -13.13
N ALA A 101 -7.49 10.38 -13.84
CA ALA A 101 -6.74 11.09 -14.88
C ALA A 101 -5.39 11.59 -14.34
N GLY A 102 -4.30 11.34 -15.10
CA GLY A 102 -2.94 11.70 -14.71
C GLY A 102 -2.29 10.82 -13.64
N SER A 103 -3.03 9.92 -12.98
CA SER A 103 -2.46 8.92 -12.06
C SER A 103 -2.09 7.67 -12.85
N GLY A 104 -0.91 7.09 -12.65
CA GLY A 104 -0.54 5.78 -13.20
C GLY A 104 0.87 5.40 -12.78
N GLY A 105 1.25 4.17 -13.08
CA GLY A 105 2.57 3.63 -12.77
C GLY A 105 2.52 2.13 -12.52
N ASP A 106 3.56 1.64 -11.88
CA ASP A 106 3.69 0.24 -11.50
C ASP A 106 3.80 0.14 -9.99
N ILE A 107 3.09 -0.83 -9.42
CA ILE A 107 3.27 -1.21 -8.01
C ILE A 107 3.72 -2.65 -7.95
N SER A 108 4.44 -2.96 -6.87
CA SER A 108 4.88 -4.30 -6.55
C SER A 108 4.14 -4.76 -5.29
N ILE A 109 3.62 -5.98 -5.27
CA ILE A 109 2.97 -6.58 -4.11
C ILE A 109 3.83 -7.75 -3.64
N SER A 110 4.33 -7.68 -2.42
CA SER A 110 5.12 -8.74 -1.80
C SER A 110 4.58 -9.08 -0.42
N GLY A 111 4.87 -10.28 0.07
CA GLY A 111 4.36 -10.74 1.36
C GLY A 111 4.79 -9.90 2.57
N ASN A 112 5.89 -9.17 2.46
CA ASN A 112 6.38 -8.26 3.50
C ASN A 112 5.73 -6.88 3.45
N LYS A 113 4.99 -6.57 2.38
CA LYS A 113 4.25 -5.31 2.26
C LYS A 113 3.14 -5.27 3.31
N ARG A 114 3.02 -4.13 3.98
CA ARG A 114 1.93 -3.84 4.93
C ARG A 114 0.63 -3.60 4.18
N ILE A 115 -0.48 -4.03 4.76
CA ILE A 115 -1.81 -3.86 4.17
C ILE A 115 -2.10 -2.38 3.92
N GLY A 116 -1.91 -1.52 4.93
CA GLY A 116 -2.16 -0.09 4.78
C GLY A 116 -1.24 0.59 3.75
N SER A 117 -0.01 0.08 3.57
CA SER A 117 0.90 0.57 2.52
C SER A 117 0.40 0.19 1.12
N LEU A 118 -0.08 -1.04 0.94
CA LEU A 118 -0.65 -1.49 -0.33
C LEU A 118 -1.86 -0.64 -0.72
N GLU A 119 -2.81 -0.47 0.21
CA GLU A 119 -4.04 0.30 -0.03
C GLU A 119 -3.73 1.77 -0.37
N LYS A 120 -2.74 2.36 0.31
CA LYS A 120 -2.27 3.71 0.01
C LYS A 120 -1.60 3.81 -1.35
N GLU A 121 -0.80 2.82 -1.76
CA GLU A 121 -0.16 2.81 -3.08
C GLU A 121 -1.19 2.79 -4.21
N PHE A 122 -2.26 1.99 -4.09
CA PHE A 122 -3.35 2.01 -5.08
C PHE A 122 -4.02 3.39 -5.19
N ASP A 123 -4.21 4.06 -4.06
CA ASP A 123 -4.77 5.41 -4.01
C ASP A 123 -3.83 6.44 -4.66
N THR A 124 -2.53 6.38 -4.35
CA THR A 124 -1.58 7.37 -4.86
C THR A 124 -1.17 7.13 -6.31
N VAL A 125 -0.97 5.87 -6.72
CA VAL A 125 -0.45 5.52 -8.05
C VAL A 125 -1.58 5.42 -9.06
N PHE A 126 -2.71 4.81 -8.71
CA PHE A 126 -3.83 4.63 -9.64
C PHE A 126 -5.04 5.52 -9.31
N GLY A 127 -5.05 6.26 -8.20
CA GLY A 127 -6.23 7.03 -7.82
C GLY A 127 -7.45 6.16 -7.51
N LEU A 128 -7.21 4.91 -7.08
CA LEU A 128 -8.24 3.90 -6.82
C LEU A 128 -8.31 3.60 -5.32
N TYR A 129 -9.52 3.39 -4.83
CA TYR A 129 -9.70 2.93 -3.46
C TYR A 129 -9.55 1.41 -3.44
N CYS A 130 -8.49 0.91 -2.80
CA CYS A 130 -8.28 -0.51 -2.62
C CYS A 130 -8.46 -0.87 -1.14
N GLN A 131 -9.04 -2.04 -0.90
CA GLN A 131 -9.14 -2.61 0.43
C GLN A 131 -8.83 -4.11 0.40
N VAL A 132 -8.04 -4.59 1.36
CA VAL A 132 -7.81 -6.03 1.50
C VAL A 132 -9.02 -6.66 2.17
N CYS A 133 -9.48 -7.79 1.62
CA CYS A 133 -10.67 -8.49 2.08
C CYS A 133 -10.31 -9.94 2.44
N TYR A 134 -11.11 -10.56 3.29
CA TYR A 134 -11.03 -11.98 3.61
C TYR A 134 -12.42 -12.55 3.84
N THR A 135 -12.58 -13.87 3.77
CA THR A 135 -13.86 -14.53 4.04
C THR A 135 -13.68 -15.44 5.24
N THR A 136 -14.47 -15.23 6.30
CA THR A 136 -14.42 -16.06 7.51
C THR A 136 -14.92 -17.48 7.22
N ALA A 137 -14.74 -18.40 8.18
CA ALA A 137 -15.23 -19.77 8.08
C ALA A 137 -16.73 -19.82 7.74
N ASP A 138 -17.50 -18.89 8.29
CA ASP A 138 -18.96 -18.76 8.11
C ASP A 138 -19.36 -18.31 6.70
N GLY A 139 -18.40 -17.95 5.85
CA GLY A 139 -18.65 -17.49 4.48
C GLY A 139 -18.95 -16.01 4.33
N HIS A 140 -18.90 -15.25 5.44
CA HIS A 140 -19.07 -13.81 5.42
C HIS A 140 -17.77 -13.10 5.00
N GLY A 141 -17.88 -12.14 4.09
CA GLY A 141 -16.76 -11.32 3.63
C GLY A 141 -16.53 -10.14 4.55
N TYR A 142 -15.28 -9.91 4.94
CA TYR A 142 -14.86 -8.79 5.79
C TYR A 142 -13.73 -8.01 5.12
N TYR A 143 -13.69 -6.72 5.43
CA TYR A 143 -12.63 -5.81 5.03
C TYR A 143 -11.59 -5.69 6.15
N THR A 144 -10.33 -5.45 5.77
CA THR A 144 -9.30 -5.03 6.72
C THR A 144 -9.62 -3.64 7.25
N SER A 145 -9.50 -3.46 8.56
CA SER A 145 -9.64 -2.17 9.25
C SER A 145 -8.27 -1.65 9.69
N GLY A 146 -8.22 -0.40 10.19
CA GLY A 146 -6.96 0.26 10.56
C GLY A 146 -6.06 -0.50 11.54
N VAL A 147 -6.60 -1.43 12.33
CA VAL A 147 -5.81 -2.31 13.20
C VAL A 147 -4.92 -3.26 12.38
N ASN A 148 -5.39 -3.68 11.20
CA ASN A 148 -4.70 -4.58 10.29
C ASN A 148 -3.69 -3.86 9.39
N ASP A 149 -3.71 -2.53 9.30
CA ASP A 149 -2.80 -1.74 8.45
C ASP A 149 -1.32 -1.97 8.79
N THR A 150 -1.03 -2.29 10.05
CA THR A 150 0.32 -2.56 10.55
C THR A 150 0.81 -3.97 10.19
N LYS A 151 -0.11 -4.90 9.89
CA LYS A 151 0.21 -6.29 9.54
C LYS A 151 0.67 -6.38 8.10
N THR A 152 1.60 -7.30 7.86
CA THR A 152 2.01 -7.66 6.50
C THR A 152 1.01 -8.61 5.86
N LEU A 153 0.94 -8.61 4.53
CA LEU A 153 0.08 -9.53 3.78
C LEU A 153 0.32 -11.00 4.16
N SER A 154 1.59 -11.40 4.29
CA SER A 154 1.94 -12.76 4.73
C SER A 154 1.52 -13.06 6.17
N ALA A 155 1.66 -12.09 7.09
CA ALA A 155 1.28 -12.30 8.49
C ALA A 155 -0.25 -12.44 8.60
N PHE A 156 -1.00 -11.55 7.94
CA PHE A 156 -2.45 -11.58 7.98
C PHE A 156 -3.03 -12.80 7.24
N ASN A 157 -2.44 -13.22 6.13
CA ASN A 157 -2.85 -14.45 5.44
C ASN A 157 -2.72 -15.69 6.34
N LYS A 158 -1.66 -15.77 7.16
CA LYS A 158 -1.49 -16.85 8.15
C LYS A 158 -2.49 -16.76 9.30
N GLU A 159 -2.81 -15.56 9.74
CA GLU A 159 -3.85 -15.34 10.75
C GLU A 159 -5.21 -15.82 10.25
N CYS A 160 -5.55 -15.50 8.99
CA CYS A 160 -6.75 -16.02 8.35
C CYS A 160 -6.74 -17.56 8.25
N GLU A 161 -5.60 -18.18 7.94
CA GLU A 161 -5.45 -19.64 7.94
C GLU A 161 -5.73 -20.25 9.33
N LEU A 162 -5.17 -19.67 10.40
CA LEU A 162 -5.43 -20.09 11.78
C LEU A 162 -6.89 -19.91 12.18
N ASN A 163 -7.52 -18.84 11.71
CA ASN A 163 -8.94 -18.54 11.92
C ASN A 163 -9.89 -19.32 10.99
N LYS A 164 -9.37 -20.29 10.23
CA LYS A 164 -10.14 -21.14 9.29
C LYS A 164 -10.92 -20.35 8.24
N CYS A 165 -10.37 -19.21 7.79
CA CYS A 165 -10.94 -18.44 6.69
C CYS A 165 -11.04 -19.29 5.41
N LYS A 166 -11.99 -18.95 4.53
CA LYS A 166 -12.16 -19.65 3.26
C LYS A 166 -11.01 -19.35 2.31
N LYS A 167 -10.46 -20.43 1.74
CA LYS A 167 -9.39 -20.39 0.76
C LYS A 167 -9.94 -20.24 -0.66
N GLY A 168 -9.22 -19.52 -1.52
CA GLY A 168 -9.51 -19.45 -2.96
C GLY A 168 -10.69 -18.56 -3.33
N VAL A 169 -11.20 -17.76 -2.39
CA VAL A 169 -12.31 -16.84 -2.64
C VAL A 169 -11.75 -15.53 -3.20
N TYR A 170 -12.21 -15.12 -4.38
CA TYR A 170 -11.93 -13.82 -4.99
C TYR A 170 -13.14 -13.41 -5.85
N ARG A 171 -13.27 -12.11 -6.13
CA ARG A 171 -14.41 -11.52 -6.84
C ARG A 171 -13.93 -10.39 -7.71
#